data_AF-A0AAU3C9Q0-F1
#
_entry.id   AF-A0AAU3C9Q0-F1
#
_cell.length_a   1.000
_cell.length_b   1.000
_cell.length_c   1.000
_cell.angle_alpha   90.00
_cell.angle_beta   90.00
_cell.angle_gamma   90.00
#
_symmetry.space_group_name_H-M   'P 1'
#
loop_
_entity.id
_entity.type
_entity.pdbx_description
1 polymer ?
#
loop_
_entity_poly.entity_id
_entity_poly.type
_entity_poly.pdbx_seq_one_letter_code
_entity_poly.pdbx_strand_id
1 'polypeptide(L)'
;MTVDPNAATQGFPSPPPARRGPSPARYLVPALVAAAVAVGLGAYGKVHDPAGTAFNLSGFSSTGAVKSWLATTAFFFALVQLVSALMMYGRLPGPSWASTLHRWSGRIAFLVAVPVAVHCLYALGYQTYETRVLWHSLLGCFFFGAFSAKMLLLRWERLPGWLLPIVGGLVFAVLTAVWLTSAFWFFRTFGVTT
;
A
#
# COMPACT_ATOMS: atom_id res chain seq x y z
N MET A 1 52.78 50.38 21.23
CA MET A 1 52.35 49.03 20.83
C MET A 1 52.53 48.92 19.32
N THR A 2 53.52 48.17 18.88
CA THR A 2 53.82 47.93 17.46
C THR A 2 52.94 46.80 16.95
N VAL A 3 52.09 47.09 15.97
CA VAL A 3 51.25 46.10 15.28
C VAL A 3 52.17 45.28 14.35
N ASP A 4 52.15 43.96 14.49
CA ASP A 4 52.94 43.05 13.65
C ASP A 4 52.35 42.99 12.22
N PRO A 5 53.09 43.45 11.19
CA PRO A 5 52.63 43.42 9.81
C PRO A 5 52.52 42.00 9.22
N ASN A 6 53.03 40.98 9.91
CA ASN A 6 52.96 39.57 9.49
C ASN A 6 51.92 38.75 10.26
N ALA A 7 51.04 39.39 11.03
CA ALA A 7 49.96 38.70 11.72
C ALA A 7 49.05 38.01 10.69
N ALA A 8 49.12 36.68 10.62
CA ALA A 8 48.30 35.86 9.74
C ALA A 8 46.82 36.21 9.93
N THR A 9 46.16 36.64 8.85
CA THR A 9 44.70 36.81 8.82
C THR A 9 44.08 35.44 9.08
N GLN A 10 43.64 35.19 10.31
CA GLN A 10 42.83 34.04 10.65
C GLN A 10 41.56 34.14 9.81
N GLY A 11 41.47 33.32 8.76
CA GLY A 11 40.32 33.31 7.87
C GLY A 11 39.06 33.00 8.69
N PHE A 12 38.10 33.92 8.67
CA PHE A 12 36.80 33.67 9.28
C PHE A 12 36.23 32.36 8.74
N PRO A 13 35.78 31.42 9.60
CA PRO A 13 35.13 30.20 9.14
C PRO A 13 33.96 30.57 8.23
N SER A 14 33.95 30.03 7.00
CA SER A 14 32.81 30.21 6.10
C SER A 14 31.55 29.66 6.79
N PRO A 15 30.41 30.38 6.76
CA PRO A 15 29.17 29.87 7.31
C PRO A 15 28.88 28.49 6.73
N PRO A 16 28.50 27.49 7.55
CA PRO A 16 28.15 26.17 7.03
C PRO A 16 27.06 26.32 5.96
N PRO A 17 27.14 25.59 4.83
CA PRO A 17 26.17 25.69 3.76
C PRO A 17 24.77 25.47 4.34
N ALA A 18 23.85 26.40 4.05
CA ALA A 18 22.47 26.30 4.50
C ALA A 18 21.91 24.93 4.11
N ARG A 19 21.53 24.11 5.10
CA ARG A 19 20.87 22.82 4.85
C ARG A 19 19.60 23.12 4.07
N ARG A 20 19.58 22.81 2.77
CA ARG A 20 18.35 22.82 1.97
C ARG A 20 17.35 21.92 2.69
N GLY A 21 16.27 22.53 3.20
CA GLY A 21 15.16 21.80 3.81
C GLY A 21 14.60 20.75 2.83
N PRO A 22 13.96 19.68 3.33
CA PRO A 22 13.35 18.69 2.47
C PRO A 22 12.32 19.36 1.56
N SER A 23 12.57 19.35 0.24
CA SER A 23 11.65 19.94 -0.74
C SER A 23 10.32 19.16 -0.77
N PRO A 24 9.16 19.82 -0.73
CA PRO A 24 7.86 19.17 -0.88
C PRO A 24 7.70 18.46 -2.23
N ALA A 25 8.51 18.83 -3.23
CA ALA A 25 8.60 18.13 -4.52
C ALA A 25 8.96 16.65 -4.37
N ARG A 26 9.57 16.26 -3.24
CA ARG A 26 9.78 14.84 -2.91
C ARG A 26 8.42 14.14 -2.93
N TYR A 27 7.49 14.49 -2.06
CA TYR A 27 6.19 13.80 -1.91
C TYR A 27 5.27 13.86 -3.15
N LEU A 28 5.53 14.80 -4.06
CA LEU A 28 4.75 14.95 -5.29
C LEU A 28 4.82 13.70 -6.18
N VAL A 29 6.00 13.10 -6.34
CA VAL A 29 6.15 11.94 -7.24
C VAL A 29 5.33 10.72 -6.77
N PRO A 30 5.43 10.26 -5.50
CA PRO A 30 4.58 9.18 -5.01
C PRO A 30 3.08 9.50 -5.09
N ALA A 31 2.69 10.76 -4.84
CA ALA A 31 1.30 11.18 -4.93
C ALA A 31 0.77 11.13 -6.37
N LEU A 32 1.54 11.62 -7.35
CA LEU A 32 1.19 11.56 -8.76
C LEU A 32 1.12 10.12 -9.27
N VAL A 33 2.06 9.26 -8.87
CA VAL A 33 2.00 7.83 -9.22
C VAL A 33 0.80 7.15 -8.58
N ALA A 34 0.46 7.47 -7.33
CA ALA A 34 -0.74 6.96 -6.68
C ALA A 34 -2.00 7.33 -7.46
N ALA A 35 -2.12 8.60 -7.85
CA ALA A 35 -3.25 9.10 -8.62
C ALA A 35 -3.31 8.44 -10.01
N ALA A 36 -2.18 8.36 -10.72
CA ALA A 36 -2.11 7.72 -12.03
C ALA A 36 -2.52 6.24 -11.98
N VAL A 37 -2.06 5.49 -10.98
CA VAL A 37 -2.44 4.08 -10.80
C VAL A 37 -3.93 3.96 -10.48
N ALA A 38 -4.44 4.74 -9.52
CA ALA A 38 -5.85 4.66 -9.13
C ALA A 38 -6.79 5.05 -10.28
N VAL A 39 -6.51 6.15 -10.97
CA VAL A 39 -7.30 6.62 -12.12
C VAL A 39 -7.17 5.66 -13.30
N GLY A 40 -5.96 5.17 -13.59
CA GLY A 40 -5.71 4.23 -14.68
C GLY A 40 -6.48 2.92 -14.50
N LEU A 41 -6.45 2.35 -13.29
CA LEU A 41 -7.24 1.15 -12.97
C LEU A 41 -8.75 1.42 -13.05
N GLY A 42 -9.22 2.56 -12.51
CA GLY A 42 -10.64 2.93 -12.59
C GLY A 42 -11.12 3.12 -14.02
N ALA A 43 -10.34 3.84 -14.84
CA ALA A 43 -10.63 4.05 -16.25
C ALA A 43 -10.64 2.72 -17.02
N TYR A 44 -9.61 1.88 -16.84
CA TYR A 44 -9.56 0.55 -17.44
C TYR A 44 -10.77 -0.29 -17.05
N GLY A 45 -11.07 -0.40 -15.75
CA GLY A 45 -12.22 -1.18 -15.28
C GLY A 45 -13.56 -0.65 -15.79
N LYS A 46 -13.66 0.65 -16.12
CA LYS A 46 -14.89 1.26 -16.62
C LYS A 46 -15.11 1.02 -18.11
N VAL A 47 -14.05 0.95 -18.89
CA VAL A 47 -14.11 0.78 -20.36
C VAL A 47 -13.93 -0.67 -20.80
N HIS A 48 -13.40 -1.53 -19.94
CA HIS A 48 -13.23 -2.95 -20.21
C HIS A 48 -14.56 -3.69 -20.08
N ASP A 49 -14.91 -4.49 -21.09
CA ASP A 49 -16.04 -5.40 -21.03
C ASP A 49 -15.73 -6.58 -20.10
N PRO A 50 -16.49 -6.79 -19.00
CA PRO A 50 -16.20 -7.83 -18.03
C PRO A 50 -16.22 -9.23 -18.64
N ALA A 51 -15.13 -9.98 -18.46
CA ALA A 51 -15.00 -11.34 -18.99
C ALA A 51 -15.87 -12.39 -18.27
N GLY A 52 -16.50 -12.03 -17.14
CA GLY A 52 -17.35 -12.91 -16.32
C GLY A 52 -16.57 -13.86 -15.40
N THR A 53 -15.46 -14.43 -15.87
CA THR A 53 -14.53 -15.22 -15.04
C THR A 53 -13.09 -14.99 -15.48
N ALA A 54 -12.16 -14.92 -14.52
CA ALA A 54 -10.73 -14.80 -14.83
C ALA A 54 -10.03 -16.16 -14.75
N PHE A 55 -10.22 -16.89 -13.65
CA PHE A 55 -9.78 -18.28 -13.50
C PHE A 55 -10.56 -18.99 -12.40
N ASN A 56 -10.59 -20.32 -12.45
CA ASN A 56 -11.10 -21.17 -11.38
C ASN A 56 -9.99 -22.10 -10.89
N LEU A 57 -10.03 -22.48 -9.61
CA LEU A 57 -9.12 -23.45 -9.03
C LEU A 57 -9.88 -24.76 -8.80
N SER A 58 -9.27 -25.88 -9.16
CA SER A 58 -9.82 -27.21 -8.87
C SER A 58 -9.99 -27.36 -7.36
N GLY A 59 -11.17 -27.80 -6.93
CA GLY A 59 -11.52 -27.91 -5.51
C GLY A 59 -12.28 -26.70 -4.95
N PHE A 60 -12.53 -25.67 -5.76
CA PHE A 60 -13.43 -24.58 -5.41
C PHE A 60 -14.78 -24.67 -6.15
N SER A 61 -15.86 -24.32 -5.46
CA SER A 61 -17.26 -24.38 -5.90
C SER A 61 -17.64 -23.20 -6.80
N SER A 62 -16.89 -22.10 -6.76
CA SER A 62 -17.11 -20.96 -7.65
C SER A 62 -15.90 -20.03 -7.75
N THR A 63 -15.87 -19.23 -8.82
CA THR A 63 -14.92 -18.11 -8.98
C THR A 63 -15.02 -17.12 -7.81
N GLY A 64 -16.23 -16.89 -7.29
CA GLY A 64 -16.47 -16.03 -6.13
C GLY A 64 -15.84 -16.57 -4.84
N ALA A 65 -15.87 -17.88 -4.64
CA ALA A 65 -15.24 -18.54 -3.49
C ALA A 65 -13.71 -18.42 -3.57
N VAL A 66 -13.11 -18.70 -4.74
CA VAL A 66 -11.66 -18.51 -4.98
C VAL A 66 -11.24 -17.07 -4.62
N LYS A 67 -11.93 -16.08 -5.20
CA LYS A 67 -11.66 -14.66 -4.94
C LYS A 67 -11.75 -14.33 -3.45
N SER A 68 -12.78 -14.84 -2.77
CA SER A 68 -13.04 -14.52 -1.36
C SER A 68 -12.01 -15.13 -0.41
N TRP A 69 -11.55 -16.36 -0.69
CA TRP A 69 -10.48 -16.99 0.06
C TRP A 69 -9.13 -16.31 -0.17
N LEU A 70 -8.76 -16.02 -1.42
CA LEU A 70 -7.53 -15.27 -1.72
C LEU A 70 -7.53 -13.88 -1.06
N ALA A 71 -8.64 -13.15 -1.12
CA ALA A 71 -8.78 -11.86 -0.45
C ALA A 71 -8.63 -11.99 1.08
N THR A 72 -9.14 -13.07 1.67
CA THR A 72 -9.02 -13.34 3.11
C THR A 72 -7.60 -13.71 3.49
N THR A 73 -6.89 -14.48 2.67
CA THR A 73 -5.46 -14.74 2.85
C THR A 73 -4.64 -13.45 2.77
N ALA A 74 -4.92 -12.56 1.81
CA ALA A 74 -4.27 -11.26 1.72
C ALA A 74 -4.54 -10.41 2.98
N PHE A 75 -5.78 -10.39 3.47
CA PHE A 75 -6.15 -9.68 4.70
C PHE A 75 -5.47 -10.26 5.95
N PHE A 76 -5.37 -11.58 6.06
CA PHE A 76 -4.61 -12.24 7.13
C PHE A 76 -3.15 -11.79 7.15
N PHE A 77 -2.47 -11.78 6.00
CA PHE A 77 -1.10 -11.26 5.94
C PHE A 77 -1.02 -9.76 6.21
N ALA A 78 -2.08 -8.98 5.94
CA ALA A 78 -2.15 -7.58 6.33
C ALA A 78 -2.23 -7.40 7.86
N LEU A 79 -2.88 -8.31 8.58
CA LEU A 79 -2.82 -8.33 10.05
C LEU A 79 -1.41 -8.66 10.54
N VAL A 80 -0.73 -9.62 9.91
CA VAL A 80 0.69 -9.93 10.19
C VAL A 80 1.57 -8.71 9.91
N GLN A 81 1.31 -7.95 8.84
CA GLN A 81 1.99 -6.68 8.54
C GLN A 81 1.81 -5.66 9.67
N LEU A 82 0.59 -5.47 10.16
CA LEU A 82 0.28 -4.52 11.22
C LEU A 82 1.01 -4.89 12.52
N VAL A 83 0.89 -6.15 12.95
CA VAL A 83 1.53 -6.64 14.17
C VAL A 83 3.06 -6.55 14.07
N SER A 84 3.65 -7.02 12.97
CA SER A 84 5.11 -6.93 12.77
C SER A 84 5.60 -5.48 12.69
N ALA A 85 4.82 -4.56 12.14
CA ALA A 85 5.15 -3.13 12.20
C ALA A 85 5.14 -2.61 13.64
N LEU A 86 4.11 -2.92 14.42
CA LEU A 86 4.05 -2.51 15.84
C LEU A 86 5.26 -3.04 16.63
N MET A 87 5.71 -4.26 16.36
CA MET A 87 6.95 -4.81 16.93
C MET A 87 8.19 -4.01 16.50
N MET A 88 8.34 -3.72 15.20
CA MET A 88 9.48 -2.95 14.68
C MET A 88 9.54 -1.52 15.24
N TYR A 89 8.39 -0.91 15.50
CA TYR A 89 8.28 0.42 16.10
C TYR A 89 8.29 0.40 17.64
N GLY A 90 8.58 -0.75 18.27
CA GLY A 90 8.72 -0.88 19.72
C GLY A 90 7.42 -0.74 20.51
N ARG A 91 6.26 -0.88 19.85
CA ARG A 91 4.93 -0.81 20.48
C ARG A 91 4.47 -2.16 21.04
N LEU A 92 5.07 -3.25 20.56
CA LEU A 92 4.85 -4.61 21.05
C LEU A 92 6.20 -5.32 21.18
N PRO A 93 6.34 -6.27 22.13
CA PRO A 93 7.49 -7.17 22.12
C PRO A 93 7.47 -8.01 20.84
N GLY A 94 8.64 -8.27 20.27
CA GLY A 94 8.75 -9.05 19.04
C GLY A 94 10.13 -9.67 18.87
N PRO A 95 10.25 -10.71 18.04
CA PRO A 95 11.52 -11.37 17.80
C PRO A 95 12.48 -10.47 17.02
N SER A 96 13.78 -10.77 17.09
CA SER A 96 14.82 -10.06 16.32
C SER A 96 14.61 -10.11 14.80
N TRP A 97 13.85 -11.08 14.31
CA TRP A 97 13.50 -11.24 12.89
C TRP A 97 12.17 -10.57 12.49
N ALA A 98 11.56 -9.73 13.32
CA ALA A 98 10.30 -9.03 13.00
C ALA A 98 10.36 -8.23 11.69
N SER A 99 11.51 -7.63 11.36
CA SER A 99 11.72 -6.95 10.07
C SER A 99 11.66 -7.93 8.88
N THR A 100 12.25 -9.12 9.02
CA THR A 100 12.18 -10.18 8.01
C THR A 100 10.74 -10.68 7.83
N LEU A 101 10.02 -10.88 8.94
CA LEU A 101 8.59 -11.22 8.91
C LEU A 101 7.79 -10.17 8.14
N HIS A 102 7.99 -8.89 8.47
CA HIS A 102 7.32 -7.78 7.81
C HIS A 102 7.64 -7.73 6.32
N ARG A 103 8.87 -7.99 5.90
CA ARG A 103 9.21 -7.94 4.47
C ARG A 103 8.58 -9.10 3.68
N TRP A 104 8.65 -10.32 4.21
CA TRP A 104 8.15 -11.50 3.50
C TRP A 104 6.63 -11.60 3.50
N SER A 105 5.99 -11.37 4.64
CA SER A 105 4.52 -11.37 4.70
C SER A 105 3.93 -10.28 3.79
N GLY A 106 4.58 -9.12 3.64
CA GLY A 106 4.13 -8.06 2.75
C GLY A 106 4.24 -8.44 1.27
N ARG A 107 5.31 -9.15 0.89
CA ARG A 107 5.47 -9.69 -0.47
C ARG A 107 4.39 -10.73 -0.78
N ILE A 108 4.16 -11.66 0.16
CA ILE A 108 3.12 -12.69 -0.01
C ILE A 108 1.74 -12.04 -0.09
N ALA A 109 1.41 -11.09 0.81
CA ALA A 109 0.15 -10.35 0.78
C ALA A 109 -0.08 -9.70 -0.60
N PHE A 110 0.94 -9.04 -1.15
CA PHE A 110 0.85 -8.40 -2.46
C PHE A 110 0.66 -9.43 -3.58
N LEU A 111 1.47 -10.49 -3.62
CA LEU A 111 1.35 -11.55 -4.63
C LEU A 111 -0.02 -12.23 -4.60
N VAL A 112 -0.63 -12.40 -3.42
CA VAL A 112 -1.99 -12.94 -3.27
C VAL A 112 -3.05 -11.90 -3.66
N ALA A 113 -2.81 -10.61 -3.40
CA ALA A 113 -3.75 -9.55 -3.78
C ALA A 113 -3.81 -9.30 -5.30
N VAL A 114 -2.72 -9.54 -6.05
CA VAL A 114 -2.71 -9.40 -7.52
C VAL A 114 -3.81 -10.24 -8.22
N PRO A 115 -3.91 -11.57 -8.03
CA PRO A 115 -4.96 -12.37 -8.66
C PRO A 115 -6.38 -12.02 -8.17
N VAL A 116 -6.52 -11.50 -6.94
CA VAL A 116 -7.80 -10.94 -6.45
C VAL A 116 -8.18 -9.70 -7.26
N ALA A 117 -7.22 -8.81 -7.51
CA ALA A 117 -7.45 -7.61 -8.28
C ALA A 117 -7.75 -7.90 -9.75
N VAL A 118 -7.08 -8.90 -10.34
CA VAL A 118 -7.43 -9.39 -11.68
C VAL A 118 -8.89 -9.85 -11.71
N HIS A 119 -9.35 -10.61 -10.71
CA HIS A 119 -10.76 -10.96 -10.61
C HIS A 119 -11.69 -9.75 -10.46
N CYS A 120 -11.33 -8.78 -9.62
CA CYS A 120 -12.16 -7.57 -9.45
C CYS A 120 -12.23 -6.72 -10.72
N LEU A 121 -11.13 -6.61 -11.46
CA LEU A 121 -10.98 -5.63 -12.52
C LEU A 121 -11.25 -6.21 -13.92
N TYR A 122 -10.72 -7.40 -14.21
CA TYR A 122 -10.90 -8.07 -15.50
C TYR A 122 -12.22 -8.84 -15.57
N ALA A 123 -12.53 -9.64 -14.55
CA ALA A 123 -13.73 -10.47 -14.60
C ALA A 123 -15.02 -9.67 -14.34
N LEU A 124 -14.97 -8.61 -13.52
CA LEU A 124 -16.16 -7.86 -13.08
C LEU A 124 -16.17 -6.40 -13.55
N GLY A 125 -15.00 -5.78 -13.75
CA GLY A 125 -14.89 -4.36 -14.10
C GLY A 125 -15.19 -3.40 -12.94
N TYR A 126 -15.15 -2.11 -13.25
CA TYR A 126 -15.55 -1.02 -12.36
C TYR A 126 -17.07 -0.84 -12.45
N GLN A 127 -17.78 -1.07 -11.35
CA GLN A 127 -19.23 -1.11 -11.34
C GLN A 127 -19.83 -0.16 -10.30
N THR A 128 -21.03 0.36 -10.59
CA THR A 128 -21.70 1.38 -9.77
C THR A 128 -23.17 1.10 -9.48
N TYR A 129 -23.66 -0.11 -9.79
CA TYR A 129 -25.09 -0.46 -9.68
C TYR A 129 -25.57 -0.67 -8.23
N GLU A 130 -24.67 -0.88 -7.28
CA GLU A 130 -24.96 -1.04 -5.85
C GLU A 130 -23.92 -0.26 -5.04
N THR A 131 -24.32 0.41 -3.96
CA THR A 131 -23.43 1.22 -3.11
C THR A 131 -22.20 0.46 -2.61
N ARG A 132 -22.37 -0.80 -2.19
CA ARG A 132 -21.27 -1.67 -1.76
C ARG A 132 -20.27 -1.92 -2.90
N VAL A 133 -20.77 -2.15 -4.11
CA VAL A 133 -19.97 -2.45 -5.31
C VAL A 133 -19.25 -1.18 -5.79
N LEU A 134 -19.91 -0.02 -5.74
CA LEU A 134 -19.28 1.27 -5.98
C LEU A 134 -18.09 1.49 -5.04
N TRP A 135 -18.30 1.31 -3.73
CA TRP A 135 -17.24 1.48 -2.73
C TRP A 135 -16.12 0.46 -2.93
N HIS A 136 -16.45 -0.80 -3.21
CA HIS A 136 -15.43 -1.81 -3.51
C HIS A 136 -14.57 -1.40 -4.72
N SER A 137 -15.19 -0.91 -5.79
CA SER A 137 -14.50 -0.49 -7.01
C SER A 137 -13.58 0.71 -6.76
N LEU A 138 -14.09 1.74 -6.07
CA LEU A 138 -13.32 2.93 -5.69
C LEU A 138 -12.14 2.59 -4.76
N LEU A 139 -12.41 1.84 -3.69
CA LEU A 139 -11.42 1.50 -2.69
C LEU A 139 -10.37 0.54 -3.24
N GLY A 140 -10.74 -0.37 -4.14
CA GLY A 140 -9.79 -1.24 -4.85
C GLY A 140 -8.80 -0.44 -5.68
N CYS A 141 -9.27 0.52 -6.48
CA CYS A 141 -8.40 1.42 -7.25
C CYS A 141 -7.50 2.26 -6.33
N PHE A 142 -8.08 2.84 -5.28
CA PHE A 142 -7.35 3.64 -4.31
C PHE A 142 -6.27 2.83 -3.55
N PHE A 143 -6.56 1.57 -3.20
CA PHE A 143 -5.61 0.67 -2.55
C PHE A 143 -4.33 0.51 -3.36
N PHE A 144 -4.43 0.19 -4.66
CA PHE A 144 -3.26 0.02 -5.52
C PHE A 144 -2.49 1.33 -5.73
N GLY A 145 -3.18 2.47 -5.79
CA GLY A 145 -2.55 3.79 -5.79
C GLY A 145 -1.76 4.05 -4.51
N ALA A 146 -2.39 3.90 -3.35
CA ALA A 146 -1.76 4.10 -2.04
C ALA A 146 -0.60 3.12 -1.79
N PHE A 147 -0.75 1.86 -2.20
CA PHE A 147 0.32 0.86 -2.12
C PHE A 147 1.51 1.25 -3.00
N SER A 148 1.27 1.72 -4.22
CA SER A 148 2.33 2.21 -5.11
C SER A 148 3.09 3.40 -4.50
N ALA A 149 2.37 4.33 -3.87
CA ALA A 149 2.98 5.43 -3.12
C ALA A 149 3.89 4.92 -2.00
N LYS A 150 3.40 3.96 -1.19
CA LYS A 150 4.17 3.32 -0.12
C LYS A 150 5.48 2.74 -0.65
N MET A 151 5.42 2.01 -1.76
CA MET A 151 6.60 1.37 -2.36
C MET A 151 7.64 2.37 -2.87
N LEU A 152 7.20 3.54 -3.35
CA LEU A 152 8.11 4.62 -3.74
C LEU A 152 8.72 5.32 -2.52
N LEU A 153 7.91 5.60 -1.50
CA LEU A 153 8.38 6.20 -0.26
C LEU A 153 9.46 5.34 0.42
N LEU A 154 9.30 4.01 0.44
CA LEU A 154 10.31 3.10 1.00
C LEU A 154 11.70 3.20 0.33
N ARG A 155 11.81 3.78 -0.87
CA ARG A 155 13.09 3.94 -1.59
C ARG A 155 13.82 5.23 -1.24
N TRP A 156 13.23 6.13 -0.46
CA TRP A 156 13.88 7.40 -0.15
C TRP A 156 14.65 7.38 1.15
N GLU A 157 15.88 7.86 1.05
CA GLU A 157 16.73 8.15 2.18
C GLU A 157 16.22 9.43 2.85
N ARG A 158 15.98 9.38 4.18
CA ARG A 158 15.58 10.52 5.04
C ARG A 158 14.09 10.92 5.01
N LEU A 159 13.18 9.94 4.97
CA LEU A 159 11.77 10.19 5.27
C LEU A 159 11.53 10.50 6.77
N PRO A 160 10.56 11.36 7.11
CA PRO A 160 10.15 11.52 8.50
C PRO A 160 9.59 10.19 9.02
N GLY A 161 10.00 9.81 10.24
CA GLY A 161 9.70 8.50 10.82
C GLY A 161 8.21 8.19 11.01
N TRP A 162 7.35 9.20 11.01
CA TRP A 162 5.89 9.05 11.14
C TRP A 162 5.16 8.77 9.82
N LEU A 163 5.76 9.11 8.67
CA LEU A 163 5.05 9.03 7.39
C LEU A 163 4.80 7.59 6.94
N LEU A 164 5.79 6.70 7.10
CA LEU A 164 5.64 5.29 6.74
C LEU A 164 4.53 4.58 7.56
N PRO A 165 4.41 4.79 8.88
CA PRO A 165 3.27 4.31 9.66
C PRO A 165 1.91 4.82 9.15
N ILE A 166 1.80 6.12 8.82
CA ILE A 166 0.53 6.68 8.33
C ILE A 166 0.14 6.06 6.99
N VAL A 167 1.06 6.03 6.02
CA VAL A 167 0.80 5.45 4.70
C VAL A 167 0.55 3.95 4.79
N GLY A 168 1.30 3.24 5.64
CA GLY A 168 1.09 1.82 5.92
C GLY A 168 -0.28 1.55 6.56
N GLY A 169 -0.67 2.37 7.52
CA GLY A 169 -1.98 2.32 8.17
C GLY A 169 -3.13 2.61 7.20
N LEU A 170 -2.96 3.57 6.30
CA LEU A 170 -3.92 3.86 5.23
C LEU A 170 -4.12 2.65 4.31
N VAL A 171 -3.02 2.05 3.83
CA VAL A 171 -3.07 0.84 2.99
C VAL A 171 -3.80 -0.30 3.71
N PHE A 172 -3.51 -0.52 4.99
CA PHE A 172 -4.19 -1.52 5.81
C PHE A 172 -5.70 -1.22 5.97
N ALA A 173 -6.06 0.03 6.29
CA ALA A 173 -7.45 0.43 6.48
C ALA A 173 -8.28 0.27 5.20
N VAL A 174 -7.73 0.69 4.06
CA VAL A 174 -8.40 0.54 2.75
C VAL A 174 -8.55 -0.94 2.39
N LEU A 175 -7.51 -1.76 2.59
CA LEU A 175 -7.61 -3.20 2.34
C LEU A 175 -8.68 -3.86 3.23
N THR A 176 -8.78 -3.45 4.48
CA THR A 176 -9.84 -3.88 5.40
C THR A 176 -11.22 -3.57 4.81
N ALA A 177 -11.43 -2.34 4.34
CA ALA A 177 -12.70 -1.93 3.75
C ALA A 177 -13.01 -2.67 2.42
N VAL A 178 -12.01 -2.90 1.58
CA VAL A 178 -12.13 -3.73 0.36
C VAL A 178 -12.52 -5.16 0.70
N TRP A 179 -11.91 -5.75 1.75
CA TRP A 179 -12.24 -7.09 2.23
C TRP A 179 -13.66 -7.16 2.79
N LEU A 180 -14.08 -6.18 3.59
CA LEU A 180 -15.42 -6.09 4.17
C LEU A 180 -16.52 -6.01 3.10
N THR A 181 -16.30 -5.19 2.06
CA THR A 181 -17.25 -5.01 0.95
C THR A 181 -17.29 -6.18 -0.03
N SER A 182 -16.31 -7.09 0.03
CA SER A 182 -16.21 -8.25 -0.87
C SER A 182 -16.25 -9.57 -0.12
N ALA A 183 -15.10 -10.08 0.36
CA ALA A 183 -14.99 -11.45 0.86
C ALA A 183 -15.84 -11.68 2.12
N PHE A 184 -15.84 -10.74 3.06
CA PHE A 184 -16.67 -10.84 4.25
C PHE A 184 -18.16 -10.87 3.90
N TRP A 185 -18.59 -9.95 3.01
CA TRP A 185 -19.95 -9.94 2.50
C TRP A 185 -20.30 -11.27 1.80
N PHE A 186 -19.40 -11.79 0.96
CA PHE A 186 -19.60 -13.06 0.26
C PHE A 186 -19.85 -14.21 1.24
N PHE A 187 -19.00 -14.37 2.25
CA PHE A 187 -19.18 -15.42 3.24
C PHE A 187 -20.44 -15.24 4.09
N ARG A 188 -20.86 -14.00 4.35
CA ARG A 188 -22.12 -13.69 5.04
C ARG A 188 -23.35 -14.04 4.21
N THR A 189 -23.28 -13.90 2.88
CA THR A 189 -24.41 -14.10 1.98
C THR A 189 -24.52 -15.54 1.47
N PHE A 190 -23.40 -16.16 1.12
CA PHE A 190 -23.35 -17.47 0.47
C PHE A 190 -22.81 -18.59 1.37
N GLY A 191 -22.37 -18.25 2.59
CA GLY A 191 -21.72 -19.19 3.51
C GLY A 191 -20.24 -19.40 3.19
N VAL A 192 -19.57 -20.15 4.06
CA VAL A 192 -18.16 -20.53 3.88
C VAL A 192 -18.10 -21.73 2.95
N THR A 193 -17.95 -21.44 1.65
CA THR A 193 -17.79 -22.44 0.59
C THR A 193 -16.34 -22.44 0.11
N THR A 194 -15.83 -23.63 -0.25
CA THR A 194 -14.62 -23.77 -1.07
C THR A 194 -15.08 -23.85 -2.48
#